data_AF-A0A8E2EQ25-F1
#
_entry.id   AF-A0A8E2EQ25-F1
#
_cell.length_a   1.000
_cell.length_b   1.000
_cell.length_c   1.000
_cell.angle_alpha   90.00
_cell.angle_beta   90.00
_cell.angle_gamma   90.00
#
_symmetry.space_group_name_H-M   'P 1'
#
loop_
_entity.id
_entity.type
_entity.pdbx_description
1 polymer ?
#
loop_
_entity_poly.entity_id
_entity_poly.type
_entity_poly.pdbx_seq_one_letter_code
_entity_poly.pdbx_strand_id
1 'polypeptide(L)'
;MAPSTQQFWFWCSKCSCLIYGGTAVCSAGGAHDHSTSGDYTLATPGTDGQKDWKWCKKCQCLSYTGGSTGACASSGTHDVSGSGNYRVAVDGKGQTGWKWCNKCQGLSYTGGSSAGKCQAGADHDHSGSGNYTLPLDGDPATGDQDQWRWCSKCQILAYNGYNACAGGGAHILTGSGNYVLTLSDPSVPGQDNWQWCTKCYALTYAGSASQGPCPKGGMHAHTGSGNYKLLVSAGAPSGMQNQWAWCKKCQSLWYTAGGTPRCAQSPSGVHDKAGSGDYALKVT
;
A
#
# COMPACT_ATOMS: atom_id res chain seq x y z
N MET A 1 -10.45 -5.20 -2.92
CA MET A 1 -10.28 -3.77 -2.63
C MET A 1 -8.84 -3.59 -2.29
N ALA A 2 -8.10 -2.96 -3.20
CA ALA A 2 -6.75 -2.47 -2.92
C ALA A 2 -6.77 -1.62 -1.62
N PRO A 3 -5.62 -1.33 -0.99
CA PRO A 3 -5.50 -0.05 -0.30
C PRO A 3 -5.99 0.97 -1.31
N SER A 4 -7.05 1.68 -0.95
CA SER A 4 -7.59 2.70 -1.82
C SER A 4 -6.48 3.72 -2.01
N THR A 5 -5.80 3.70 -3.15
CA THR A 5 -4.96 4.82 -3.52
C THR A 5 -5.89 6.00 -3.71
N GLN A 6 -5.54 7.11 -3.07
CA GLN A 6 -6.24 8.34 -3.32
C GLN A 6 -5.39 9.18 -4.26
N GLN A 7 -5.92 9.43 -5.45
CA GLN A 7 -5.44 10.41 -6.42
C GLN A 7 -6.02 11.80 -6.08
N PHE A 8 -5.85 12.79 -6.94
CA PHE A 8 -6.23 14.18 -6.71
C PHE A 8 -5.48 14.81 -5.55
N TRP A 9 -4.18 14.50 -5.42
CA TRP A 9 -3.31 15.27 -4.54
C TRP A 9 -2.43 16.18 -5.37
N PHE A 10 -2.33 17.43 -4.93
CA PHE A 10 -1.62 18.45 -5.66
C PHE A 10 -0.69 19.19 -4.73
N TRP A 11 0.53 19.38 -5.18
CA TRP A 11 1.41 20.39 -4.64
C TRP A 11 0.81 21.78 -4.89
N CYS A 12 0.92 22.66 -3.90
CA CYS A 12 0.49 24.05 -4.05
C CYS A 12 1.70 24.97 -4.18
N SER A 13 1.83 25.71 -5.28
CA SER A 13 2.97 26.61 -5.53
C SER A 13 3.12 27.71 -4.47
N LYS A 14 2.02 28.12 -3.83
CA LYS A 14 1.99 29.21 -2.84
C LYS A 14 2.46 28.81 -1.44
N CYS A 15 2.11 27.60 -0.99
CA CYS A 15 2.42 27.12 0.37
C CYS A 15 3.31 25.88 0.42
N SER A 16 3.61 25.33 -0.76
CA SER A 16 4.31 24.07 -1.02
C SER A 16 3.78 22.85 -0.27
N CYS A 17 2.63 22.93 0.38
CA CYS A 17 2.00 21.78 1.01
C CYS A 17 1.39 20.87 -0.06
N LEU A 18 1.29 19.58 0.26
CA LEU A 18 0.47 18.64 -0.48
C LEU A 18 -1.00 18.77 -0.05
N ILE A 19 -1.89 19.00 -1.01
CA ILE A 19 -3.29 19.36 -0.79
C ILE A 19 -4.19 18.38 -1.53
N TYR A 20 -5.23 17.89 -0.87
CA TYR A 20 -6.27 17.11 -1.54
C TYR A 20 -7.17 18.01 -2.39
N GLY A 21 -7.56 17.55 -3.58
CA GLY A 21 -8.29 18.30 -4.59
C GLY A 21 -9.58 18.93 -4.07
N GLY A 22 -9.78 20.22 -4.38
CA GLY A 22 -10.96 21.00 -4.02
C GLY A 22 -10.62 22.45 -3.65
N THR A 23 -11.65 23.22 -3.30
CA THR A 23 -11.48 24.62 -2.91
C THR A 23 -11.28 24.75 -1.40
N ALA A 24 -10.05 25.05 -0.98
CA ALA A 24 -9.69 25.28 0.41
C ALA A 24 -8.81 26.53 0.60
N VAL A 25 -8.72 27.02 1.84
CA VAL A 25 -7.94 28.22 2.18
C VAL A 25 -6.45 27.88 2.28
N CYS A 26 -5.64 28.62 1.53
CA CYS A 26 -4.19 28.51 1.53
C CYS A 26 -3.56 29.36 2.65
N SER A 27 -2.48 28.85 3.26
CA SER A 27 -1.69 29.60 4.26
C SER A 27 -1.02 30.86 3.70
N ALA A 28 -0.86 30.95 2.38
CA ALA A 28 -0.38 32.15 1.71
C ALA A 28 -1.48 33.21 1.48
N GLY A 29 -2.74 32.89 1.79
CA GLY A 29 -3.92 33.68 1.47
C GLY A 29 -4.61 33.22 0.17
N GLY A 30 -5.94 33.39 0.13
CA GLY A 30 -6.76 32.97 -1.01
C GLY A 30 -6.82 31.44 -1.20
N ALA A 31 -7.11 31.02 -2.43
CA ALA A 31 -7.15 29.60 -2.81
C ALA A 31 -5.74 29.04 -3.11
N HIS A 32 -5.59 27.73 -2.94
CA HIS A 32 -4.42 26.98 -3.39
C HIS A 32 -4.21 27.12 -4.91
N ASP A 33 -2.96 27.09 -5.35
CA ASP A 33 -2.58 27.15 -6.76
C ASP A 33 -1.82 25.88 -7.15
N HIS A 34 -2.45 25.10 -8.02
CA HIS A 34 -2.00 23.80 -8.49
C HIS A 34 -1.57 23.82 -9.96
N SER A 35 -1.48 25.00 -10.58
CA SER A 35 -1.26 25.18 -12.03
C SER A 35 0.02 24.50 -12.55
N THR A 36 0.98 24.23 -11.67
CA THR A 36 2.29 23.63 -11.98
C THR A 36 2.50 22.31 -11.25
N SER A 37 1.45 21.75 -10.65
CA SER A 37 1.50 20.46 -9.96
C SER A 37 1.19 19.30 -10.91
N GLY A 38 1.93 18.19 -10.79
CA GLY A 38 1.42 16.88 -11.20
C GLY A 38 0.35 16.37 -10.21
N ASP A 39 -0.37 15.31 -10.57
CA ASP A 39 -1.21 14.57 -9.62
C ASP A 39 -0.32 13.60 -8.84
N TYR A 40 -0.48 13.57 -7.52
CA TYR A 40 0.22 12.66 -6.63
C TYR A 40 -0.73 11.59 -6.13
N THR A 41 -0.22 10.37 -6.03
CA THR A 41 -0.99 9.26 -5.47
C THR A 41 -0.49 8.91 -4.08
N LEU A 42 -1.40 8.92 -3.09
CA LEU A 42 -1.11 8.48 -1.72
C LEU A 42 -1.68 7.09 -1.46
N ALA A 43 -0.85 6.24 -0.85
CA ALA A 43 -1.28 4.94 -0.36
C ALA A 43 -2.06 5.11 0.95
N THR A 44 -3.29 4.60 1.01
CA THR A 44 -3.97 4.37 2.29
C THR A 44 -3.51 3.03 2.86
N PRO A 45 -3.25 2.87 4.17
CA PRO A 45 -3.12 1.55 4.76
C PRO A 45 -4.44 0.84 4.52
N GLY A 46 -4.43 -0.20 3.68
CA GLY A 46 -5.62 -0.95 3.33
C GLY A 46 -6.29 -1.46 4.61
N THR A 47 -7.39 -0.84 4.99
CA THR A 47 -8.31 -1.38 5.99
C THR A 47 -9.06 -2.58 5.43
N ASP A 48 -9.06 -2.74 4.10
CA ASP A 48 -9.90 -3.69 3.41
C ASP A 48 -9.07 -4.92 3.00
N GLY A 49 -9.38 -6.05 3.62
CA GLY A 49 -8.76 -7.34 3.30
C GLY A 49 -8.20 -8.06 4.52
N GLN A 50 -8.20 -9.39 4.45
CA GLN A 50 -7.70 -10.26 5.49
C GLN A 50 -6.18 -10.10 5.60
N LYS A 51 -5.68 -9.84 6.81
CA LYS A 51 -4.26 -9.81 7.15
C LYS A 51 -3.69 -11.22 7.35
N ASP A 52 -2.42 -11.30 7.75
CA ASP A 52 -1.72 -12.57 8.03
C ASP A 52 -1.53 -13.45 6.80
N TRP A 53 -1.29 -12.87 5.63
CA TRP A 53 -0.81 -13.58 4.45
C TRP A 53 0.68 -13.33 4.29
N LYS A 54 1.46 -14.35 3.95
CA LYS A 54 2.91 -14.25 3.80
C LYS A 54 3.42 -15.13 2.66
N TRP A 55 4.51 -14.72 2.01
CA TRP A 55 5.18 -15.55 1.03
C TRP A 55 6.11 -16.54 1.71
N CYS A 56 6.18 -17.74 1.16
CA CYS A 56 7.09 -18.77 1.65
C CYS A 56 8.40 -18.74 0.87
N LYS A 57 9.55 -18.63 1.54
CA LYS A 57 10.84 -18.55 0.86
C LYS A 57 11.31 -19.84 0.19
N LYS A 58 10.70 -20.97 0.54
CA LYS A 58 11.01 -22.27 -0.05
C LYS A 58 10.28 -22.52 -1.37
N CYS A 59 9.08 -21.96 -1.56
CA CYS A 59 8.23 -22.26 -2.73
C CYS A 59 7.58 -21.02 -3.37
N GLN A 60 7.83 -19.83 -2.83
CA GLN A 60 7.33 -18.54 -3.30
C GLN A 60 5.80 -18.42 -3.42
N CYS A 61 5.06 -19.35 -2.83
CA CYS A 61 3.60 -19.30 -2.79
C CYS A 61 3.14 -18.39 -1.65
N LEU A 62 2.01 -17.71 -1.86
CA LEU A 62 1.33 -16.99 -0.79
C LEU A 62 0.60 -17.99 0.12
N SER A 63 0.83 -17.89 1.42
CA SER A 63 0.27 -18.76 2.46
C SER A 63 -0.33 -17.92 3.59
N TYR A 64 -1.48 -18.37 4.11
CA TYR A 64 -2.12 -17.79 5.28
C TYR A 64 -1.41 -18.24 6.56
N THR A 65 -1.15 -17.31 7.47
CA THR A 65 -0.39 -17.51 8.70
C THR A 65 -1.16 -17.07 9.95
N GLY A 66 -2.48 -16.87 9.85
CA GLY A 66 -3.33 -16.61 11.02
C GLY A 66 -3.55 -17.83 11.92
N GLY A 67 -3.06 -19.01 11.49
CA GLY A 67 -3.01 -20.25 12.26
C GLY A 67 -1.69 -20.98 12.02
N SER A 68 -1.76 -22.26 11.62
CA SER A 68 -0.56 -22.98 11.13
C SER A 68 -0.13 -22.48 9.75
N THR A 69 1.14 -22.65 9.37
CA THR A 69 1.64 -22.23 8.04
C THR A 69 1.38 -23.24 6.92
N GLY A 70 0.85 -24.44 7.22
CA GLY A 70 0.48 -25.44 6.21
C GLY A 70 1.65 -26.15 5.52
N ALA A 71 1.34 -27.22 4.77
CA ALA A 71 2.31 -28.04 4.06
C ALA A 71 2.92 -27.32 2.84
N CYS A 72 4.24 -27.41 2.68
CA CYS A 72 4.99 -26.77 1.60
C CYS A 72 5.41 -27.75 0.50
N ALA A 73 5.39 -27.28 -0.76
CA ALA A 73 5.84 -28.07 -1.92
C ALA A 73 7.30 -28.49 -1.83
N SER A 74 8.14 -27.71 -1.15
CA SER A 74 9.57 -27.97 -0.96
C SER A 74 9.86 -28.77 0.31
N SER A 75 8.90 -29.56 0.78
CA SER A 75 8.86 -30.32 2.04
C SER A 75 8.61 -29.51 3.32
N GLY A 76 8.04 -30.20 4.32
CA GLY A 76 7.71 -29.64 5.63
C GLY A 76 6.63 -28.56 5.57
N THR A 77 6.72 -27.56 6.45
CA THR A 77 5.80 -26.42 6.46
C THR A 77 6.37 -25.19 5.74
N HIS A 78 5.48 -24.28 5.36
CA HIS A 78 5.87 -23.01 4.74
C HIS A 78 6.78 -22.20 5.69
N ASP A 79 7.91 -21.74 5.14
CA ASP A 79 8.89 -20.89 5.84
C ASP A 79 8.72 -19.45 5.39
N VAL A 80 8.10 -18.67 6.27
CA VAL A 80 7.69 -17.28 6.03
C VAL A 80 8.61 -16.28 6.76
N SER A 81 9.77 -16.73 7.24
CA SER A 81 10.64 -15.91 8.12
C SER A 81 11.22 -14.68 7.42
N GLY A 82 11.26 -14.68 6.08
CA GLY A 82 11.70 -13.54 5.26
C GLY A 82 10.56 -12.71 4.68
N SER A 83 9.32 -12.99 5.08
CA SER A 83 8.14 -12.35 4.51
C SER A 83 7.53 -11.32 5.44
N GLY A 84 7.28 -10.16 4.85
CA GLY A 84 6.31 -9.22 5.37
C GLY A 84 4.88 -9.74 5.30
N ASN A 85 3.97 -9.06 6.01
CA ASN A 85 2.55 -9.36 5.93
C ASN A 85 1.94 -8.74 4.69
N TYR A 86 1.10 -9.50 4.00
CA TYR A 86 0.23 -9.04 2.94
C TYR A 86 -1.21 -9.00 3.43
N ARG A 87 -2.03 -8.23 2.74
CA ARG A 87 -3.49 -8.30 2.82
C ARG A 87 -4.04 -8.83 1.51
N VAL A 88 -5.01 -9.73 1.65
CA VAL A 88 -5.78 -10.24 0.51
C VAL A 88 -7.22 -9.78 0.69
N ALA A 89 -7.73 -9.05 -0.29
CA ALA A 89 -9.10 -8.55 -0.24
C ALA A 89 -10.12 -9.69 -0.26
N VAL A 90 -11.20 -9.52 0.52
CA VAL A 90 -12.35 -10.42 0.56
C VAL A 90 -13.53 -9.70 -0.11
N ASP A 91 -14.20 -10.36 -1.05
CA ASP A 91 -15.37 -9.84 -1.79
C ASP A 91 -15.18 -8.42 -2.38
N GLY A 92 -13.95 -8.12 -2.83
CA GLY A 92 -13.59 -6.80 -3.36
C GLY A 92 -13.58 -6.71 -4.89
N LYS A 93 -13.19 -5.54 -5.41
CA LYS A 93 -12.87 -5.39 -6.84
C LYS A 93 -11.60 -6.17 -7.19
N GLY A 94 -11.60 -6.85 -8.34
CA GLY A 94 -10.48 -7.67 -8.84
C GLY A 94 -10.98 -8.98 -9.48
N GLN A 95 -10.06 -9.84 -9.88
CA GLN A 95 -10.40 -11.21 -10.27
C GLN A 95 -10.93 -11.95 -9.04
N THR A 96 -12.16 -12.47 -9.14
CA THR A 96 -12.81 -13.30 -8.13
C THR A 96 -12.46 -14.78 -8.34
N GLY A 97 -12.89 -15.66 -7.43
CA GLY A 97 -12.61 -17.10 -7.53
C GLY A 97 -11.27 -17.50 -6.92
N TRP A 98 -10.68 -16.67 -6.06
CA TRP A 98 -9.54 -17.05 -5.23
C TRP A 98 -10.04 -17.57 -3.88
N LYS A 99 -9.51 -18.70 -3.44
CA LYS A 99 -9.90 -19.40 -2.22
C LYS A 99 -8.67 -19.80 -1.42
N TRP A 100 -8.79 -19.70 -0.10
CA TRP A 100 -7.87 -20.30 0.83
C TRP A 100 -8.05 -21.82 0.84
N CYS A 101 -6.95 -22.55 0.87
CA CYS A 101 -6.94 -24.00 1.05
C CYS A 101 -6.64 -24.35 2.50
N ASN A 102 -7.53 -25.04 3.20
CA ASN A 102 -7.34 -25.37 4.62
C ASN A 102 -6.22 -26.38 4.88
N LYS A 103 -5.80 -27.14 3.85
CA LYS A 103 -4.74 -28.15 3.95
C LYS A 103 -3.34 -27.54 3.85
N CYS A 104 -3.08 -26.79 2.78
CA CYS A 104 -1.76 -26.18 2.56
C CYS A 104 -1.66 -24.72 2.99
N GLN A 105 -2.77 -24.10 3.39
CA GLN A 105 -2.88 -22.68 3.74
C GLN A 105 -2.65 -21.72 2.55
N GLY A 106 -2.48 -22.27 1.35
CA GLY A 106 -2.24 -21.51 0.12
C GLY A 106 -3.48 -20.81 -0.42
N LEU A 107 -3.27 -19.71 -1.13
CA LEU A 107 -4.31 -19.06 -1.93
C LEU A 107 -4.33 -19.66 -3.34
N SER A 108 -5.41 -20.34 -3.72
CA SER A 108 -5.56 -20.96 -5.03
C SER A 108 -6.79 -20.49 -5.78
N TYR A 109 -6.69 -20.52 -7.11
CA TYR A 109 -7.74 -20.11 -8.02
C TYR A 109 -8.68 -21.27 -8.33
N THR A 110 -9.99 -21.05 -8.21
CA THR A 110 -11.04 -22.04 -8.48
C THR A 110 -11.76 -21.80 -9.80
N GLY A 111 -11.32 -20.83 -10.61
CA GLY A 111 -11.88 -20.59 -11.96
C GLY A 111 -11.26 -21.48 -13.05
N GLY A 112 -10.27 -22.32 -12.71
CA GLY A 112 -9.72 -23.33 -13.61
C GLY A 112 -10.63 -24.56 -13.77
N SER A 113 -10.30 -25.44 -14.72
CA SER A 113 -11.04 -26.70 -14.96
C SER A 113 -10.82 -27.78 -13.90
N SER A 114 -9.93 -27.53 -12.93
CA SER A 114 -9.65 -28.43 -11.81
C SER A 114 -9.32 -27.61 -10.57
N ALA A 115 -9.51 -28.21 -9.38
CA ALA A 115 -9.08 -27.62 -8.12
C ALA A 115 -7.55 -27.51 -8.00
N GLY A 116 -6.78 -28.23 -8.83
CA GLY A 116 -5.32 -28.21 -8.81
C GLY A 116 -4.69 -29.07 -7.72
N LYS A 117 -3.44 -29.48 -7.93
CA LYS A 117 -2.71 -30.31 -6.97
C LYS A 117 -2.29 -29.55 -5.72
N CYS A 118 -2.60 -30.14 -4.57
CA CYS A 118 -2.29 -29.61 -3.25
C CYS A 118 -0.98 -30.18 -2.70
N GLN A 119 -0.21 -29.34 -2.02
CA GLN A 119 1.05 -29.66 -1.36
C GLN A 119 0.86 -30.69 -0.23
N ALA A 120 -0.32 -30.72 0.38
CA ALA A 120 -0.70 -31.71 1.40
C ALA A 120 -1.20 -33.04 0.80
N GLY A 121 -1.10 -33.22 -0.53
CA GLY A 121 -1.61 -34.37 -1.27
C GLY A 121 -3.04 -34.17 -1.80
N ALA A 122 -3.39 -34.93 -2.84
CA ALA A 122 -4.65 -34.82 -3.59
C ALA A 122 -4.89 -33.39 -4.12
N ASP A 123 -6.16 -32.95 -4.14
CA ASP A 123 -6.55 -31.63 -4.61
C ASP A 123 -6.77 -30.66 -3.42
N HIS A 124 -6.85 -29.36 -3.72
CA HIS A 124 -7.07 -28.32 -2.70
C HIS A 124 -8.46 -28.44 -2.05
N ASP A 125 -8.52 -28.16 -0.74
CA ASP A 125 -9.77 -28.16 0.04
C ASP A 125 -10.09 -26.73 0.51
N HIS A 126 -11.21 -26.21 0.01
CA HIS A 126 -11.67 -24.84 0.25
C HIS A 126 -12.76 -24.73 1.33
N SER A 127 -12.99 -25.80 2.09
CA SER A 127 -13.94 -25.80 3.19
C SER A 127 -13.56 -24.71 4.21
N GLY A 128 -14.50 -23.81 4.49
CA GLY A 128 -14.29 -22.67 5.39
C GLY A 128 -13.66 -21.42 4.74
N SER A 129 -13.35 -21.46 3.44
CA SER A 129 -12.77 -20.30 2.76
C SER A 129 -13.81 -19.24 2.39
N GLY A 130 -13.49 -17.97 2.69
CA GLY A 130 -14.11 -16.81 2.06
C GLY A 130 -13.80 -16.71 0.56
N ASN A 131 -14.39 -15.72 -0.11
CA ASN A 131 -14.06 -15.37 -1.50
C ASN A 131 -13.01 -14.25 -1.51
N TYR A 132 -11.81 -14.59 -1.94
CA TYR A 132 -10.75 -13.60 -2.10
C TYR A 132 -10.77 -13.03 -3.52
N THR A 133 -10.28 -11.81 -3.63
CA THR A 133 -10.25 -11.08 -4.90
C THR A 133 -8.86 -10.49 -5.11
N LEU A 134 -8.25 -10.78 -6.25
CA LEU A 134 -6.92 -10.27 -6.60
C LEU A 134 -7.02 -9.22 -7.71
N PRO A 135 -6.53 -7.99 -7.48
CA PRO A 135 -6.34 -7.02 -8.55
C PRO A 135 -5.38 -7.56 -9.62
N LEU A 136 -5.74 -7.35 -10.88
CA LEU A 136 -4.83 -7.48 -12.02
C LEU A 136 -4.03 -6.18 -12.17
N ASP A 137 -2.89 -6.25 -12.87
CA ASP A 137 -1.90 -5.23 -13.30
C ASP A 137 -2.44 -3.82 -13.67
N GLY A 138 -3.21 -3.22 -12.79
CA GLY A 138 -3.64 -1.84 -12.82
C GLY A 138 -2.73 -1.07 -11.89
N ASP A 139 -1.88 -0.23 -12.48
CA ASP A 139 -1.03 0.76 -11.84
C ASP A 139 -0.62 0.42 -10.39
N PRO A 140 0.37 -0.48 -10.18
CA PRO A 140 0.76 -0.92 -8.84
C PRO A 140 1.04 0.30 -7.95
N ALA A 141 0.29 0.38 -6.85
CA ALA A 141 0.41 1.45 -5.89
C ALA A 141 1.77 1.39 -5.20
N THR A 142 2.18 2.52 -4.65
CA THR A 142 3.33 2.61 -3.74
C THR A 142 3.12 1.70 -2.53
N GLY A 143 3.86 0.58 -2.48
CA GLY A 143 3.79 -0.39 -1.38
C GLY A 143 3.02 -1.68 -1.72
N ASP A 144 2.42 -1.79 -2.89
CA ASP A 144 1.94 -3.08 -3.39
C ASP A 144 3.07 -3.84 -4.10
N GLN A 145 3.04 -5.17 -4.03
CA GLN A 145 3.95 -6.03 -4.77
C GLN A 145 3.22 -6.65 -5.97
N ASP A 146 3.76 -6.44 -7.17
CA ASP A 146 3.33 -7.08 -8.42
C ASP A 146 4.11 -8.40 -8.64
N GLN A 147 4.09 -8.96 -9.85
CA GLN A 147 4.74 -10.24 -10.19
C GLN A 147 4.18 -11.48 -9.48
N TRP A 148 3.01 -11.36 -8.86
CA TRP A 148 2.24 -12.52 -8.41
C TRP A 148 1.52 -13.14 -9.59
N ARG A 149 1.65 -14.46 -9.74
CA ARG A 149 1.16 -15.20 -10.91
C ARG A 149 0.38 -16.43 -10.46
N TRP A 150 -0.69 -16.70 -11.17
CA TRP A 150 -1.43 -17.95 -11.10
C TRP A 150 -0.62 -19.05 -11.79
N CYS A 151 -0.50 -20.20 -11.13
CA CYS A 151 0.10 -21.39 -11.73
C CYS A 151 -0.99 -22.35 -12.22
N SER A 152 -1.05 -22.64 -13.52
CA SER A 152 -2.09 -23.52 -14.08
C SER A 152 -1.98 -24.99 -13.66
N LYS A 153 -0.81 -25.45 -13.21
CA LYS A 153 -0.60 -26.84 -12.73
C LYS A 153 -1.21 -27.09 -11.35
N CYS A 154 -1.01 -26.17 -10.42
CA CYS A 154 -1.39 -26.35 -9.01
C CYS A 154 -2.41 -25.32 -8.53
N GLN A 155 -2.86 -24.44 -9.42
CA GLN A 155 -3.82 -23.36 -9.19
C GLN A 155 -3.40 -22.31 -8.17
N ILE A 156 -2.23 -22.42 -7.55
CA ILE A 156 -1.79 -21.53 -6.47
C ILE A 156 -1.25 -20.20 -7.01
N LEU A 157 -1.41 -19.15 -6.21
CA LEU A 157 -0.74 -17.88 -6.42
C LEU A 157 0.73 -18.00 -5.98
N ALA A 158 1.66 -17.76 -6.90
CA ALA A 158 3.09 -17.81 -6.67
C ALA A 158 3.78 -16.57 -7.22
N TYR A 159 4.81 -16.11 -6.53
CA TYR A 159 5.67 -15.03 -7.03
C TYR A 159 6.55 -15.55 -8.17
N ASN A 160 6.71 -14.74 -9.23
CA ASN A 160 7.45 -15.11 -10.42
C ASN A 160 8.93 -15.42 -10.11
N GLY A 161 9.51 -16.44 -10.75
CA GLY A 161 10.96 -16.74 -10.67
C GLY A 161 11.38 -17.96 -9.84
N TYR A 162 10.48 -18.89 -9.48
CA TYR A 162 10.86 -20.09 -8.70
C TYR A 162 10.19 -21.40 -9.16
N ASN A 163 10.79 -22.52 -8.75
CA ASN A 163 10.68 -23.81 -9.43
C ASN A 163 10.05 -24.95 -8.61
N ALA A 164 9.48 -24.71 -7.42
CA ALA A 164 8.91 -25.76 -6.58
C ALA A 164 7.36 -25.79 -6.60
N CYS A 165 6.79 -26.53 -7.56
CA CYS A 165 5.35 -26.69 -7.74
C CYS A 165 4.84 -28.03 -7.19
N ALA A 166 3.66 -28.03 -6.56
CA ALA A 166 2.99 -29.25 -6.12
C ALA A 166 2.61 -30.19 -7.30
N GLY A 167 2.41 -29.62 -8.49
CA GLY A 167 2.21 -30.38 -9.73
C GLY A 167 3.51 -30.91 -10.36
N GLY A 168 4.65 -30.79 -9.67
CA GLY A 168 5.96 -31.22 -10.14
C GLY A 168 6.69 -30.19 -11.00
N GLY A 169 8.01 -30.07 -10.78
CA GLY A 169 8.89 -29.11 -11.45
C GLY A 169 8.47 -27.66 -11.18
N ALA A 170 8.77 -26.76 -12.14
CA ALA A 170 8.47 -25.33 -12.00
C ALA A 170 6.98 -24.98 -12.18
N HIS A 171 6.59 -23.84 -11.60
CA HIS A 171 5.28 -23.24 -11.83
C HIS A 171 5.10 -22.86 -13.31
N ILE A 172 3.95 -23.19 -13.90
CA ILE A 172 3.57 -22.74 -15.25
C ILE A 172 2.71 -21.50 -15.10
N LEU A 173 3.27 -20.36 -15.51
CA LEU A 173 2.65 -19.04 -15.36
C LEU A 173 2.03 -18.52 -16.68
N THR A 174 2.14 -19.29 -17.76
CA THR A 174 1.56 -18.96 -19.07
C THR A 174 0.04 -18.85 -18.97
N GLY A 175 -0.51 -17.75 -19.50
CA GLY A 175 -1.94 -17.45 -19.41
C GLY A 175 -2.37 -16.81 -18.08
N SER A 176 -1.45 -16.63 -17.13
CA SER A 176 -1.71 -15.87 -15.91
C SER A 176 -1.75 -14.36 -16.20
N GLY A 177 -2.67 -13.66 -15.51
CA GLY A 177 -2.52 -12.23 -15.29
C GLY A 177 -1.29 -11.92 -14.41
N ASN A 178 -0.94 -10.64 -14.28
CA ASN A 178 -0.06 -10.18 -13.20
C ASN A 178 -0.96 -9.70 -12.07
N TYR A 179 -0.84 -10.31 -10.90
CA TYR A 179 -1.63 -9.94 -9.75
C TYR A 179 -0.82 -9.05 -8.83
N VAL A 180 -1.54 -8.19 -8.13
CA VAL A 180 -0.96 -7.25 -7.17
C VAL A 180 -1.44 -7.63 -5.77
N LEU A 181 -0.50 -7.77 -4.84
CA LEU A 181 -0.79 -7.98 -3.42
C LEU A 181 -0.35 -6.79 -2.60
N THR A 182 -1.19 -6.41 -1.66
CA THR A 182 -0.90 -5.30 -0.77
C THR A 182 0.01 -5.71 0.35
N LEU A 183 1.16 -5.06 0.45
CA LEU A 183 2.08 -5.25 1.56
C LEU A 183 1.54 -4.47 2.77
N SER A 184 1.00 -5.19 3.74
CA SER A 184 0.55 -4.70 5.04
C SER A 184 1.59 -4.97 6.13
N ASP A 185 2.87 -4.90 5.77
CA ASP A 185 3.96 -5.08 6.71
C ASP A 185 4.24 -3.74 7.45
N PRO A 186 4.25 -3.70 8.79
CA PRO A 186 4.85 -2.58 9.49
C PRO A 186 6.33 -2.35 9.10
N SER A 187 7.01 -3.33 8.50
CA SER A 187 8.37 -3.21 7.96
C SER A 187 8.48 -2.64 6.53
N VAL A 188 7.36 -2.40 5.82
CA VAL A 188 7.43 -1.62 4.56
C VAL A 188 7.93 -0.23 4.91
N PRO A 189 9.05 0.25 4.33
CA PRO A 189 9.64 1.53 4.68
C PRO A 189 8.61 2.63 4.52
N GLY A 190 8.33 3.40 5.56
CA GLY A 190 7.39 4.51 5.45
C GLY A 190 6.68 4.81 6.76
N GLN A 191 6.37 6.08 6.95
CA GLN A 191 5.70 6.59 8.12
C GLN A 191 4.18 6.58 7.88
N ASP A 192 3.43 5.96 8.78
CA ASP A 192 1.97 5.99 8.81
C ASP A 192 1.45 7.24 9.55
N ASN A 193 0.16 7.31 9.89
CA ASN A 193 -0.47 8.41 10.62
C ASN A 193 -0.46 9.75 9.87
N TRP A 194 -0.41 9.72 8.54
CA TRP A 194 -0.70 10.89 7.72
C TRP A 194 -2.19 10.95 7.43
N GLN A 195 -2.80 12.13 7.52
CA GLN A 195 -4.23 12.35 7.33
C GLN A 195 -4.46 13.73 6.71
N TRP A 196 -5.45 13.92 5.85
CA TRP A 196 -5.79 15.28 5.41
C TRP A 196 -6.62 16.00 6.46
N CYS A 197 -6.43 17.31 6.50
CA CYS A 197 -7.26 18.18 7.31
C CYS A 197 -8.55 18.56 6.58
N THR A 198 -9.72 18.32 7.18
CA THR A 198 -11.02 18.61 6.58
C THR A 198 -11.36 20.09 6.40
N LYS A 199 -10.52 20.96 6.96
CA LYS A 199 -10.68 22.41 6.88
C LYS A 199 -9.89 23.02 5.72
N CYS A 200 -8.65 22.56 5.52
CA CYS A 200 -7.69 23.16 4.59
C CYS A 200 -7.11 22.17 3.58
N TYR A 201 -7.53 20.91 3.65
CA TYR A 201 -7.20 19.80 2.74
C TYR A 201 -5.70 19.43 2.66
N ALA A 202 -4.86 20.09 3.44
CA ALA A 202 -3.46 19.75 3.58
C ALA A 202 -3.29 18.36 4.20
N LEU A 203 -2.37 17.57 3.65
CA LEU A 203 -1.89 16.35 4.30
C LEU A 203 -1.03 16.71 5.50
N THR A 204 -1.37 16.19 6.67
CA THR A 204 -0.69 16.47 7.93
C THR A 204 -0.42 15.21 8.72
N TYR A 205 0.66 15.23 9.51
CA TYR A 205 1.01 14.13 10.39
C TYR A 205 0.16 14.19 11.68
N ALA A 206 -0.73 13.21 11.84
CA ALA A 206 -1.65 13.09 12.97
C ALA A 206 -1.05 12.29 14.14
N GLY A 207 0.13 11.69 13.96
CA GLY A 207 0.83 10.91 14.99
C GLY A 207 1.59 11.75 16.02
N SER A 208 1.60 13.07 15.90
CA SER A 208 2.22 13.98 16.87
C SER A 208 1.27 14.31 18.03
N ALA A 209 1.82 14.71 19.18
CA ALA A 209 1.04 15.09 20.36
C ALA A 209 0.12 16.31 20.12
N SER A 210 0.40 17.11 19.10
CA SER A 210 -0.38 18.28 18.70
C SER A 210 -0.65 18.22 17.21
N GLN A 211 -1.91 18.30 16.81
CA GLN A 211 -2.34 18.23 15.40
C GLN A 211 -1.84 19.40 14.54
N GLY A 212 -1.23 20.41 15.16
CA GLY A 212 -0.78 21.60 14.50
C GLY A 212 -1.91 22.57 14.11
N PRO A 213 -1.56 23.85 13.94
CA PRO A 213 -2.44 24.94 13.50
C PRO A 213 -2.94 24.82 12.06
N CYS A 214 -4.23 25.05 11.87
CA CYS A 214 -4.86 25.11 10.56
C CYS A 214 -4.96 26.57 10.04
N PRO A 215 -4.68 26.83 8.75
CA PRO A 215 -4.88 28.15 8.13
C PRO A 215 -6.32 28.68 8.21
N LYS A 216 -7.32 27.79 8.34
CA LYS A 216 -8.74 28.15 8.51
C LYS A 216 -9.11 28.49 9.96
N GLY A 217 -8.15 28.40 10.88
CA GLY A 217 -8.34 28.63 12.31
C GLY A 217 -8.40 27.35 13.15
N GLY A 218 -7.90 27.45 14.39
CA GLY A 218 -7.77 26.33 15.32
C GLY A 218 -6.74 25.30 14.85
N MET A 219 -6.92 24.05 15.27
CA MET A 219 -6.03 22.93 14.92
C MET A 219 -6.50 22.18 13.67
N HIS A 220 -5.62 21.43 13.01
CA HIS A 220 -6.00 20.48 11.97
C HIS A 220 -7.03 19.47 12.50
N ALA A 221 -7.98 19.08 11.65
CA ALA A 221 -9.08 18.19 11.99
C ALA A 221 -9.19 17.10 10.93
N HIS A 222 -9.29 15.84 11.35
CA HIS A 222 -9.17 14.68 10.44
C HIS A 222 -10.45 13.87 10.28
N THR A 223 -11.60 14.41 10.69
CA THR A 223 -12.89 13.73 10.58
C THR A 223 -13.22 13.41 9.12
N GLY A 224 -13.20 12.14 8.74
CA GLY A 224 -13.45 11.71 7.36
C GLY A 224 -12.18 11.54 6.51
N SER A 225 -10.99 11.72 7.10
CA SER A 225 -9.74 11.30 6.48
C SER A 225 -9.48 9.82 6.66
N GLY A 226 -8.94 9.17 5.63
CA GLY A 226 -8.23 7.91 5.79
C GLY A 226 -6.87 8.14 6.45
N ASN A 227 -6.24 7.07 6.91
CA ASN A 227 -4.81 7.07 7.20
C ASN A 227 -4.05 6.96 5.85
N TYR A 228 -2.87 7.55 5.74
CA TYR A 228 -1.96 7.40 4.62
C TYR A 228 -0.57 6.99 5.14
N LYS A 229 0.16 6.24 4.31
CA LYS A 229 1.56 5.88 4.58
C LYS A 229 2.47 6.56 3.55
N LEU A 230 3.46 7.31 4.02
CA LEU A 230 4.45 7.98 3.18
C LEU A 230 5.79 7.27 3.25
N LEU A 231 6.39 6.98 2.09
CA LEU A 231 7.73 6.38 2.02
C LEU A 231 8.78 7.39 2.49
N VAL A 232 9.76 6.93 3.27
CA VAL A 232 10.97 7.71 3.59
C VAL A 232 12.01 7.41 2.51
N SER A 233 12.59 8.44 1.90
CA SER A 233 13.46 8.39 0.70
C SER A 233 14.59 7.36 0.76
N ALA A 234 15.09 7.04 1.96
CA ALA A 234 16.11 6.00 2.16
C ALA A 234 15.65 4.58 1.72
N GLY A 235 14.38 4.37 1.38
CA GLY A 235 13.83 3.12 0.84
C GLY A 235 12.88 3.32 -0.35
N ALA A 236 12.90 4.48 -1.03
CA ALA A 236 11.99 4.76 -2.13
C ALA A 236 12.49 4.14 -3.46
N PRO A 237 11.64 3.42 -4.22
CA PRO A 237 11.97 2.95 -5.57
C PRO A 237 12.34 4.08 -6.53
N SER A 238 13.10 3.75 -7.58
CA SER A 238 13.40 4.67 -8.67
C SER A 238 12.13 5.20 -9.34
N GLY A 239 12.08 6.51 -9.61
CA GLY A 239 10.93 7.15 -10.27
C GLY A 239 9.96 7.89 -9.34
N MET A 240 10.24 7.96 -8.04
CA MET A 240 9.48 8.78 -7.10
C MET A 240 10.06 10.18 -6.95
N GLN A 241 9.20 11.18 -6.72
CA GLN A 241 9.61 12.52 -6.36
C GLN A 241 9.94 12.57 -4.87
N ASN A 242 11.20 12.84 -4.52
CA ASN A 242 11.69 13.03 -3.15
C ASN A 242 11.60 14.51 -2.75
N GLN A 243 12.36 14.95 -1.72
CA GLN A 243 12.38 16.33 -1.25
C GLN A 243 11.08 16.78 -0.56
N TRP A 244 10.30 15.85 -0.01
CA TRP A 244 9.17 16.17 0.85
C TRP A 244 9.58 16.11 2.31
N ALA A 245 9.08 17.05 3.12
CA ALA A 245 9.38 17.12 4.54
C ALA A 245 8.14 17.43 5.38
N TRP A 246 8.12 16.89 6.58
CA TRP A 246 7.18 17.20 7.64
C TRP A 246 7.56 18.53 8.31
N CYS A 247 6.56 19.38 8.56
CA CYS A 247 6.72 20.57 9.37
C CYS A 247 6.37 20.35 10.83
N LYS A 248 7.34 20.48 11.74
CA LYS A 248 7.03 20.41 13.17
C LYS A 248 6.15 21.56 13.68
N LYS A 249 6.09 22.69 12.95
CA LYS A 249 5.29 23.86 13.35
C LYS A 249 3.81 23.70 12.98
N CYS A 250 3.51 23.22 11.78
CA CYS A 250 2.13 23.09 11.29
C CYS A 250 1.68 21.66 10.99
N GLN A 251 2.53 20.67 11.23
CA GLN A 251 2.32 19.24 10.95
C GLN A 251 2.13 18.87 9.48
N SER A 252 2.12 19.84 8.56
CA SER A 252 1.90 19.58 7.14
C SER A 252 3.11 18.96 6.45
N LEU A 253 2.85 18.09 5.46
CA LEU A 253 3.84 17.68 4.49
C LEU A 253 4.05 18.80 3.47
N TRP A 254 5.30 19.16 3.19
CA TRP A 254 5.63 20.19 2.22
C TRP A 254 6.78 19.77 1.30
N TYR A 255 6.78 20.28 0.07
CA TYR A 255 7.85 20.07 -0.91
C TYR A 255 8.98 21.09 -0.75
N THR A 256 10.14 20.63 -0.31
CA THR A 256 11.29 21.46 0.08
C THR A 256 12.02 22.10 -1.09
N ALA A 257 11.90 21.56 -2.31
CA ALA A 257 12.50 22.16 -3.51
C ALA A 257 11.61 23.24 -4.17
N GLY A 258 10.39 23.44 -3.67
CA GLY A 258 9.43 24.42 -4.20
C GLY A 258 9.66 25.88 -3.80
N GLY A 259 10.77 26.23 -3.14
CA GLY A 259 11.10 27.60 -2.69
C GLY A 259 10.94 27.82 -1.17
N THR A 260 10.71 29.08 -0.75
CA THR A 260 10.39 29.49 0.65
C THR A 260 8.90 29.82 0.84
N PRO A 261 8.01 28.81 0.86
CA PRO A 261 6.57 28.94 1.05
C PRO A 261 6.15 29.42 2.45
N ARG A 262 4.94 30.00 2.53
CA ARG A 262 4.35 30.43 3.81
C ARG A 262 3.83 29.28 4.67
N CYS A 263 4.32 29.23 5.91
CA CYS A 263 3.82 28.40 6.99
C CYS A 263 2.86 29.21 7.88
N ALA A 264 1.66 28.67 8.15
CA ALA A 264 0.59 29.37 8.88
C ALA A 264 0.95 29.77 10.32
N GLN A 265 2.02 29.21 10.89
CA GLN A 265 2.40 29.45 12.29
C GLN A 265 3.87 29.74 12.53
N SER A 266 4.67 29.88 11.48
CA SER A 266 6.04 30.32 11.69
C SER A 266 6.06 31.83 11.93
N PRO A 267 6.67 32.32 13.04
CA PRO A 267 6.92 33.75 13.23
C PRO A 267 7.75 34.35 12.09
N SER A 268 8.61 33.54 11.47
CA SER A 268 9.43 33.91 10.30
C SER A 268 8.75 33.60 8.97
N GLY A 269 7.50 33.13 8.96
CA GLY A 269 6.76 32.75 7.77
C GLY A 269 7.21 31.47 7.09
N VAL A 270 8.30 30.83 7.51
CA VAL A 270 8.84 29.63 6.84
C VAL A 270 8.60 28.33 7.59
N HIS A 271 8.40 27.28 6.81
CA HIS A 271 8.31 25.89 7.26
C HIS A 271 9.60 25.39 7.94
N ASP A 272 9.51 24.44 8.87
CA ASP A 272 10.64 23.93 9.68
C ASP A 272 10.73 22.40 9.70
N LYS A 273 11.81 21.86 9.11
CA LYS A 273 12.01 20.43 8.81
C LYS A 273 12.90 19.75 9.85
N ALA A 274 13.21 20.43 10.96
CA ALA A 274 14.01 19.83 12.02
C ALA A 274 13.30 18.59 12.57
N GLY A 275 13.97 17.43 12.51
CA GLY A 275 13.41 16.14 12.92
C GLY A 275 12.56 15.43 11.86
N SER A 276 12.43 16.01 10.66
CA SER A 276 11.75 15.36 9.53
C SER A 276 12.63 14.33 8.84
N GLY A 277 12.03 13.24 8.36
CA GLY A 277 12.61 12.46 7.28
C GLY A 277 12.54 13.20 5.95
N ASP A 278 13.22 12.68 4.92
CA ASP A 278 12.93 13.02 3.53
C ASP A 278 11.91 12.00 3.02
N TYR A 279 10.78 12.45 2.48
CA TYR A 279 9.71 11.58 1.99
C TYR A 279 9.66 11.58 0.47
N ALA A 280 9.15 10.47 -0.09
CA ALA A 280 9.01 10.29 -1.53
C ALA A 280 7.56 9.97 -1.91
N LEU A 281 7.06 10.64 -2.95
CA LEU A 281 5.70 10.49 -3.49
C LEU A 281 5.75 10.05 -4.96
N LYS A 282 4.73 9.29 -5.39
CA LYS A 282 4.54 8.90 -6.79
C LYS A 282 3.79 10.01 -7.52
N VAL A 283 4.35 10.48 -8.64
CA VAL A 283 3.69 11.39 -9.59
C VAL A 283 3.01 10.54 -10.65
N THR A 284 1.78 10.91 -11.04
CA THR A 284 0.98 10.26 -12.08
C THR A 284 0.61 11.22 -13.19
#